data_AF-A0A1F9CFA7-F1
#
_entry.id   AF-A0A1F9CFA7-F1
#
_cell.length_a   1.000
_cell.length_b   1.000
_cell.length_c   1.000
_cell.angle_alpha   90.00
_cell.angle_beta   90.00
_cell.angle_gamma   90.00
#
_symmetry.space_group_name_H-M   'P 1'
#
loop_
_entity.id
_entity.type
_entity.pdbx_description
1 polymer ?
#
loop_
_entity_poly.entity_id
_entity_poly.type
_entity_poly.pdbx_seq_one_letter_code
_entity_poly.pdbx_strand_id
1 'polypeptide(L)'
;MNNAPPSAFFRFKEMPLLLRLVLFPYSLIGSIIFIGGSFIPIVEFEIEGKQVSWSEWWTSGAGPLFTIIGVLLGISAIGFYRKKRLARLTFFSAFAVALLFVGAFEVPTLKGMIVIGVLSLLLGWYFFLKKSVRHYFALDKKGGGSISC
;
A
#
# COMPACT_ATOMS: atom_id res chain seq x y z
N MET A 1 9.66 34.54 -5.71
CA MET A 1 8.25 34.17 -5.45
C MET A 1 8.22 33.09 -4.38
N ASN A 2 7.88 33.47 -3.14
CA ASN A 2 7.72 32.53 -2.03
C ASN A 2 6.42 31.76 -2.20
N ASN A 3 6.46 30.65 -2.92
CA ASN A 3 5.34 29.72 -3.00
C ASN A 3 5.31 28.93 -1.70
N ALA A 4 4.54 29.40 -0.72
CA ALA A 4 4.20 28.60 0.44
C ALA A 4 3.68 27.24 -0.05
N PRO A 5 4.15 26.11 0.51
CA PRO A 5 3.65 24.80 0.09
C PRO A 5 2.13 24.78 0.29
N PRO A 6 1.35 24.34 -0.71
CA PRO A 6 -0.10 24.28 -0.57
C PRO A 6 -0.43 23.46 0.67
N SER A 7 -1.35 23.98 1.50
CA SER A 7 -1.69 23.37 2.78
C SER A 7 -2.13 21.92 2.57
N ALA A 8 -1.91 21.08 3.57
CA ALA A 8 -2.24 19.65 3.51
C ALA A 8 -3.70 19.41 3.09
N PHE A 9 -4.60 20.30 3.49
CA PHE A 9 -6.01 20.29 3.13
C PHE A 9 -6.26 20.42 1.62
N PHE A 10 -5.58 21.35 0.94
CA PHE A 10 -5.72 21.50 -0.52
C PHE A 10 -5.22 20.27 -1.28
N ARG A 11 -4.06 19.73 -0.87
CA ARG A 11 -3.49 18.51 -1.48
C ARG A 11 -4.40 17.29 -1.33
N PHE A 12 -5.08 17.18 -0.19
CA PHE A 12 -6.04 16.12 0.08
C PHE A 12 -7.33 16.29 -0.73
N LYS A 13 -7.82 17.52 -0.90
CA LYS A 13 -9.02 17.81 -1.70
C LYS A 13 -8.84 17.46 -3.18
N GLU A 14 -7.64 17.61 -3.71
CA GLU A 14 -7.28 17.27 -5.09
C GLU A 14 -7.19 15.76 -5.37
N MET A 15 -7.10 14.92 -4.32
CA MET A 15 -7.09 13.47 -4.49
C MET A 15 -8.43 12.98 -5.04
N PRO A 16 -8.42 12.06 -6.04
CA PRO A 16 -9.63 11.36 -6.45
C PRO A 16 -10.32 10.68 -5.26
N LEU A 17 -11.64 10.74 -5.21
CA LEU A 17 -12.44 10.35 -4.04
C LEU A 17 -12.08 8.96 -3.46
N LEU A 18 -11.92 7.93 -4.30
CA LEU A 18 -11.57 6.58 -3.82
C LEU A 18 -10.10 6.48 -3.37
N LEU A 19 -9.19 7.27 -3.95
CA LEU A 19 -7.81 7.36 -3.48
C LEU A 19 -7.77 8.02 -2.09
N ARG A 20 -8.62 9.03 -1.89
CA ARG A 20 -8.72 9.83 -0.67
C ARG A 20 -9.39 9.08 0.49
N LEU A 21 -10.47 8.37 0.21
CA LEU A 21 -11.31 7.74 1.24
C LEU A 21 -10.87 6.33 1.60
N VAL A 22 -10.27 5.60 0.65
CA VAL A 22 -9.97 4.17 0.84
C VAL A 22 -8.47 3.96 0.83
N LEU A 23 -7.81 4.31 -0.27
CA LEU A 23 -6.44 3.83 -0.51
C LEU A 23 -5.40 4.58 0.34
N PHE A 24 -5.53 5.89 0.52
CA PHE A 24 -4.61 6.65 1.36
C PHE A 24 -4.74 6.26 2.85
N PRO A 25 -5.94 6.25 3.46
CA PRO A 25 -6.09 5.79 4.84
C PRO A 25 -5.66 4.34 5.01
N TYR A 26 -5.98 3.46 4.06
CA TYR A 26 -5.55 2.06 4.11
C TYR A 26 -4.02 1.92 4.07
N SER A 27 -3.32 2.64 3.19
CA SER A 27 -1.85 2.63 3.16
C SER A 27 -1.25 3.21 4.45
N LEU A 28 -1.82 4.28 5.00
CA LEU A 28 -1.31 4.92 6.21
C LEU A 28 -1.53 4.06 7.46
N ILE A 29 -2.78 3.66 7.69
CA ILE A 29 -3.18 2.85 8.84
C ILE A 29 -2.56 1.45 8.73
N GLY A 30 -2.60 0.86 7.52
CA GLY A 30 -1.95 -0.42 7.25
C GLY A 30 -0.47 -0.40 7.54
N SER A 31 0.26 0.67 7.18
CA SER A 31 1.68 0.81 7.53
C SER A 31 1.91 0.71 9.05
N ILE A 32 1.11 1.41 9.85
CA ILE A 32 1.20 1.38 11.31
C ILE A 32 0.86 -0.01 11.85
N ILE A 33 -0.21 -0.64 11.36
CA ILE A 33 -0.65 -1.96 11.81
C ILE A 33 0.39 -3.03 11.47
N PHE A 34 0.93 -3.05 10.25
CA PHE A 34 1.88 -4.06 9.82
C PHE A 34 3.25 -3.89 10.49
N ILE A 35 3.73 -2.66 10.66
CA ILE A 35 4.96 -2.40 11.42
C ILE A 35 4.73 -2.74 12.89
N GLY A 36 3.67 -2.22 13.49
CA GLY A 36 3.33 -2.48 14.90
C GLY A 36 3.17 -3.97 15.18
N GLY A 37 2.40 -4.68 14.36
CA GLY A 37 2.17 -6.12 14.45
C GLY A 37 3.43 -6.96 14.19
N SER A 38 4.45 -6.42 13.53
CA SER A 38 5.74 -7.11 13.40
C SER A 38 6.51 -7.19 14.73
N PHE A 39 6.28 -6.24 15.64
CA PHE A 39 7.04 -6.11 16.89
C PHE A 39 6.20 -6.35 18.15
N ILE A 40 4.89 -6.07 18.09
CA ILE A 40 3.95 -6.18 19.20
C ILE A 40 3.01 -7.35 18.92
N PRO A 41 2.99 -8.40 19.76
CA PRO A 41 2.01 -9.47 19.65
C PRO A 41 0.62 -8.91 19.98
N ILE A 42 -0.20 -8.66 18.94
CA ILE A 42 -1.61 -8.25 19.09
C ILE A 42 -2.49 -9.48 19.41
N VAL A 43 -2.02 -10.65 19.01
CA VAL A 43 -2.50 -11.99 19.34
C VAL A 43 -1.23 -12.85 19.45
N GLU A 44 -1.25 -13.92 20.24
CA GLU A 44 -0.17 -14.90 20.22
C GLU A 44 0.13 -15.27 18.76
N PHE A 45 1.36 -15.05 18.29
CA PHE A 45 1.68 -15.15 16.86
C PHE A 45 1.30 -16.53 16.36
N GLU A 46 0.42 -16.63 15.37
CA GLU A 46 -0.08 -17.94 14.91
C GLU A 46 0.47 -18.24 13.52
N ILE A 47 1.13 -19.38 13.39
CA ILE A 47 1.63 -19.94 12.13
C ILE A 47 1.01 -21.33 11.98
N GLU A 48 0.23 -21.55 10.91
CA GLU A 48 -0.41 -22.84 10.62
C GLU A 48 -1.24 -23.41 11.80
N GLY A 49 -1.94 -22.57 12.55
CA GLY A 49 -2.74 -23.06 13.69
C GLY A 49 -1.97 -23.20 15.01
N LYS A 50 -0.67 -22.87 15.03
CA LYS A 50 0.19 -23.00 16.21
C LYS A 50 0.68 -21.64 16.68
N GLN A 51 0.62 -21.42 17.98
CA GLN A 51 1.24 -20.27 18.62
C GLN A 51 2.75 -20.41 18.56
N VAL A 52 3.42 -19.38 18.06
CA VAL A 52 4.87 -19.29 17.95
C VAL A 52 5.40 -18.18 18.83
N SER A 53 6.60 -18.39 19.35
CA SER A 53 7.34 -17.36 20.08
C SER A 53 7.73 -16.21 19.16
N TRP A 54 8.06 -15.05 19.74
CA TRP A 54 8.55 -13.90 18.98
C TRP A 54 9.80 -14.24 18.14
N SER A 55 10.72 -15.06 18.68
CA SER A 55 11.89 -15.50 17.91
C SER A 55 11.52 -16.35 16.71
N GLU A 56 10.59 -17.29 16.86
CA GLU A 56 10.09 -18.13 15.76
C GLU A 56 9.33 -17.31 14.71
N TRP A 57 8.57 -16.30 15.14
CA TRP A 57 7.91 -15.35 14.25
C TRP A 57 8.90 -14.59 13.35
N TRP A 58 10.05 -14.20 13.88
CA TRP A 58 11.09 -13.51 13.12
C TRP A 58 11.92 -14.45 12.24
N THR A 59 12.28 -15.63 12.76
CA THR A 59 13.10 -16.61 12.01
C THR A 59 12.32 -17.34 10.92
N SER A 60 11.00 -17.49 11.06
CA SER A 60 10.10 -17.99 9.99
C SER A 60 9.93 -17.01 8.82
N GLY A 61 10.37 -15.76 8.98
CA GLY A 61 10.22 -14.71 7.96
C GLY A 61 8.90 -13.94 8.03
N ALA A 62 7.97 -14.31 8.91
CA ALA A 62 6.68 -13.64 9.05
C ALA A 62 6.83 -12.18 9.53
N GLY A 63 7.62 -11.94 10.58
CA GLY A 63 7.94 -10.59 11.06
C GLY A 63 8.61 -9.71 10.00
N PRO A 64 9.71 -10.15 9.37
CA PRO A 64 10.32 -9.42 8.26
C PRO A 64 9.34 -9.08 7.12
N LEU A 65 8.47 -10.00 6.72
CA LEU A 65 7.46 -9.74 5.69
C LEU A 65 6.44 -8.68 6.13
N PHE A 66 5.97 -8.74 7.38
CA PHE A 66 5.10 -7.72 7.96
C PHE A 66 5.76 -6.34 7.93
N THR A 67 7.03 -6.26 8.34
CA THR A 67 7.80 -5.02 8.27
C THR A 67 7.91 -4.50 6.84
N ILE A 68 8.22 -5.36 5.87
CA ILE A 68 8.32 -4.99 4.44
C ILE A 68 6.99 -4.45 3.92
N ILE A 69 5.88 -5.14 4.18
CA ILE A 69 4.53 -4.70 3.77
C ILE A 69 4.25 -3.33 4.39
N GLY A 70 4.47 -3.18 5.69
CA GLY A 70 4.21 -1.94 6.40
C GLY A 70 5.05 -0.77 5.89
N VAL A 71 6.32 -0.99 5.55
CA VAL A 71 7.20 0.03 4.93
C VAL A 71 6.72 0.40 3.52
N LEU A 72 6.38 -0.58 2.68
CA LEU A 72 5.88 -0.33 1.33
C LEU A 72 4.57 0.45 1.33
N LEU A 73 3.66 0.14 2.27
CA LEU A 73 2.43 0.89 2.49
C LEU A 73 2.72 2.32 2.96
N GLY A 74 3.69 2.51 3.86
CA GLY A 74 4.11 3.85 4.31
C GLY A 74 4.67 4.69 3.16
N ILE A 75 5.56 4.11 2.35
CA ILE A 75 6.09 4.75 1.13
C ILE A 75 4.96 5.05 0.15
N SER A 76 4.00 4.14 0.00
CA SER A 76 2.81 4.37 -0.84
C SER A 76 1.96 5.52 -0.33
N ALA A 77 1.69 5.62 0.97
CA ALA A 77 0.93 6.71 1.58
C ALA A 77 1.60 8.08 1.34
N ILE A 78 2.90 8.16 1.59
CA ILE A 78 3.70 9.36 1.31
C ILE A 78 3.69 9.67 -0.18
N GLY A 79 3.82 8.65 -1.02
CA GLY A 79 3.80 8.79 -2.47
C GLY A 79 2.45 9.28 -3.00
N PHE A 80 1.33 8.79 -2.46
CA PHE A 80 -0.01 9.28 -2.77
C PHE A 80 -0.14 10.74 -2.37
N TYR A 81 0.25 11.09 -1.15
CA TYR A 81 0.25 12.48 -0.68
C TYR A 81 1.12 13.42 -1.53
N ARG A 82 2.30 12.94 -1.97
CA ARG A 82 3.25 13.69 -2.80
C ARG A 82 3.01 13.54 -4.30
N LYS A 83 1.90 12.91 -4.73
CA LYS A 83 1.56 12.69 -6.15
C LYS A 83 2.64 11.96 -6.96
N LYS A 84 3.45 11.11 -6.31
CA LYS A 84 4.52 10.36 -6.96
C LYS A 84 3.98 9.17 -7.73
N ARG A 85 4.44 9.00 -8.98
CA ARG A 85 4.02 7.89 -9.85
C ARG A 85 4.35 6.52 -9.27
N LEU A 86 5.47 6.42 -8.56
CA LEU A 86 5.94 5.20 -7.91
C LEU A 86 5.03 4.75 -6.77
N ALA A 87 4.21 5.63 -6.20
CA ALA A 87 3.29 5.29 -5.11
C ALA A 87 2.31 4.16 -5.46
N ARG A 88 1.95 4.08 -6.75
CA ARG A 88 1.10 3.02 -7.30
C ARG A 88 1.85 1.70 -7.34
N LEU A 89 3.10 1.73 -7.79
CA LEU A 89 3.93 0.53 -7.85
C LEU A 89 4.23 0.02 -6.45
N THR A 90 4.59 0.90 -5.50
CA THR A 90 4.86 0.49 -4.12
C THR A 90 3.61 -0.07 -3.42
N PHE A 91 2.41 0.46 -3.73
CA PHE A 91 1.15 -0.13 -3.27
C PHE A 91 0.95 -1.54 -3.81
N PHE A 92 1.15 -1.73 -5.12
CA PHE A 92 1.04 -3.04 -5.77
C PHE A 92 2.09 -4.02 -5.28
N SER A 93 3.31 -3.56 -5.00
CA SER A 93 4.36 -4.36 -4.39
C SER A 93 3.97 -4.78 -2.98
N ALA A 94 3.43 -3.89 -2.15
CA ALA A 94 2.94 -4.25 -0.82
C ALA A 94 1.85 -5.34 -0.91
N PHE A 95 0.92 -5.17 -1.84
CA PHE A 95 -0.13 -6.15 -2.10
C PHE A 95 0.43 -7.49 -2.59
N ALA A 96 1.37 -7.50 -3.52
CA ALA A 96 2.02 -8.72 -4.02
C ALA A 96 2.80 -9.45 -2.90
N VAL A 97 3.52 -8.72 -2.06
CA VAL A 97 4.22 -9.29 -0.89
C VAL A 97 3.21 -9.86 0.11
N ALA A 98 2.09 -9.18 0.35
CA ALA A 98 1.01 -9.71 1.20
C ALA A 98 0.40 -11.00 0.62
N LEU A 99 0.28 -11.12 -0.71
CA LEU A 99 -0.17 -12.37 -1.33
C LEU A 99 0.83 -13.51 -1.17
N LEU A 100 2.13 -13.23 -1.28
CA LEU A 100 3.17 -14.22 -1.01
C LEU A 100 3.11 -14.67 0.46
N PHE A 101 2.86 -13.76 1.39
CA PHE A 101 2.66 -14.08 2.79
C PHE A 101 1.45 -15.00 2.99
N VAL A 102 0.27 -14.65 2.45
CA VAL A 102 -0.93 -15.49 2.55
C VAL A 102 -0.68 -16.87 1.93
N GLY A 103 -0.05 -16.94 0.76
CA GLY A 103 0.25 -18.22 0.11
C GLY A 103 1.28 -19.09 0.84
N ALA A 104 2.14 -18.50 1.69
CA ALA A 104 3.13 -19.23 2.47
C ALA A 104 2.54 -19.81 3.77
N PHE A 105 1.50 -19.19 4.33
CA PHE A 105 0.97 -19.53 5.65
C PHE A 105 -0.48 -20.02 5.65
N GLU A 106 -1.22 -19.86 4.56
CA GLU A 106 -2.60 -20.34 4.41
C GLU A 106 -2.78 -21.20 3.16
N VAL A 107 -3.64 -22.22 3.26
CA VAL A 107 -4.04 -23.03 2.10
C VAL A 107 -4.99 -22.20 1.23
N PRO A 108 -4.61 -21.85 -0.01
CA PRO A 108 -5.42 -20.95 -0.80
C PRO A 108 -6.68 -21.66 -1.31
N THR A 109 -7.84 -21.12 -0.95
CA THR A 109 -9.12 -21.62 -1.46
C THR A 109 -9.43 -21.04 -2.84
N LEU A 110 -10.09 -21.80 -3.72
CA LEU A 110 -10.50 -21.32 -5.05
C LEU A 110 -11.32 -20.02 -4.96
N LYS A 111 -12.24 -19.94 -3.99
CA LYS A 111 -13.03 -18.72 -3.72
C LYS A 111 -12.13 -17.55 -3.32
N GLY A 112 -11.16 -17.78 -2.43
CA GLY A 112 -10.19 -16.75 -2.02
C GLY A 112 -9.36 -16.25 -3.19
N MET A 113 -8.85 -17.16 -4.03
CA MET A 113 -8.09 -16.80 -5.24
C MET A 113 -8.90 -15.96 -6.21
N ILE A 114 -10.18 -16.31 -6.46
CA ILE A 114 -11.06 -15.53 -7.34
C ILE A 114 -11.29 -14.13 -6.77
N VAL A 115 -11.62 -14.01 -5.48
CA VAL A 115 -11.85 -12.72 -4.82
C VAL A 115 -10.61 -11.84 -4.90
N ILE A 116 -9.44 -12.40 -4.56
CA ILE A 116 -8.15 -11.69 -4.64
C ILE A 116 -7.85 -11.28 -6.08
N GLY A 117 -8.07 -12.16 -7.06
CA GLY A 117 -7.83 -11.88 -8.48
C GLY A 117 -8.70 -10.73 -8.98
N VAL A 118 -10.00 -10.76 -8.68
CA VAL A 118 -10.93 -9.69 -9.05
C VAL A 118 -10.54 -8.37 -8.38
N LEU A 119 -10.21 -8.38 -7.08
CA LEU A 119 -9.75 -7.18 -6.38
C LEU A 119 -8.46 -6.60 -6.99
N SER A 120 -7.51 -7.46 -7.35
CA SER A 120 -6.25 -7.08 -8.00
C SER A 120 -6.50 -6.37 -9.33
N LEU A 121 -7.37 -6.94 -10.17
CA LEU A 121 -7.75 -6.36 -11.46
C LEU A 121 -8.47 -5.02 -11.29
N LEU A 122 -9.40 -4.92 -10.35
CA LEU A 122 -10.13 -3.68 -10.06
C LEU A 122 -9.21 -2.57 -9.56
N LEU A 123 -8.30 -2.90 -8.63
CA LEU A 123 -7.27 -1.97 -8.17
C LEU A 123 -6.35 -1.56 -9.31
N GLY A 124 -5.96 -2.50 -10.17
CA GLY A 124 -5.05 -2.25 -11.29
C GLY A 124 -5.68 -1.30 -12.30
N TRP A 125 -6.91 -1.61 -12.69
CA TRP A 125 -7.73 -0.73 -13.51
C TRP A 125 -7.86 0.67 -12.91
N TYR A 126 -8.18 0.77 -11.62
CA TYR A 126 -8.34 2.06 -10.94
C TYR A 126 -7.05 2.88 -10.93
N PHE A 127 -5.91 2.28 -10.57
CA PHE A 127 -4.64 2.99 -10.43
C PHE A 127 -3.98 3.38 -11.76
N PHE A 128 -4.15 2.56 -12.80
CA PHE A 128 -3.43 2.73 -14.05
C PHE A 128 -4.29 3.23 -15.20
N LEU A 129 -5.60 2.92 -15.23
CA LEU A 129 -6.46 3.22 -16.38
C LEU A 129 -7.45 4.34 -16.10
N LYS A 130 -7.90 4.53 -14.85
CA LYS A 130 -8.83 5.62 -14.53
C LYS A 130 -8.21 6.99 -14.76
N LYS A 131 -8.81 7.78 -15.66
CA LYS A 131 -8.33 9.11 -16.07
C LYS A 131 -8.07 10.06 -14.89
N SER A 132 -8.99 10.12 -13.91
CA SER A 132 -8.85 11.00 -12.74
C SER A 132 -7.60 10.69 -11.91
N VAL A 133 -7.27 9.41 -11.75
CA VAL A 133 -6.09 8.95 -11.01
C VAL A 133 -4.81 9.21 -11.80
N ARG A 134 -4.83 8.92 -13.10
CA ARG A 134 -3.70 9.24 -13.99
C ARG A 134 -3.37 10.72 -13.98
N HIS A 135 -4.37 11.58 -14.09
CA HIS A 135 -4.18 13.03 -14.04
C HIS A 135 -3.62 13.48 -12.69
N TYR A 136 -4.13 12.95 -11.58
CA TYR A 136 -3.62 13.24 -10.24
C TYR A 136 -2.11 13.01 -10.12
N PHE A 137 -1.60 11.87 -10.58
CA PHE A 137 -0.16 11.54 -10.57
C PHE A 137 0.65 12.17 -11.72
N ALA A 138 0.00 12.78 -12.72
CA ALA A 138 0.66 13.49 -13.81
C ALA A 138 0.94 14.96 -13.48
N LEU A 139 0.20 15.55 -12.54
CA LEU A 139 0.35 16.96 -12.14
C LEU A 139 1.72 17.29 -11.52
N ASP A 140 2.44 16.31 -10.98
CA ASP A 140 3.81 16.49 -10.46
C ASP A 140 4.83 16.82 -11.57
N LYS A 141 4.54 16.51 -12.85
CA LYS A 141 5.41 16.89 -13.99
C LYS A 141 5.39 18.37 -14.31
N LYS A 142 4.34 19.12 -13.95
CA LYS A 142 4.26 20.56 -14.29
C LYS A 142 5.14 21.46 -13.42
N GLY A 143 5.82 20.90 -12.40
CA GLY A 143 6.83 21.59 -11.60
C GLY A 143 8.28 21.28 -11.96
N GLY A 144 8.53 20.49 -13.02
CA GLY A 144 9.89 20.11 -13.41
C GLY A 144 9.92 19.51 -14.81
N GLY A 145 10.38 20.31 -15.77
CA GLY A 145 10.72 19.85 -17.12
C GLY A 145 9.54 19.71 -18.04
N SER A 146 9.35 20.74 -18.87
CA SER A 146 8.68 20.60 -20.16
C SER A 146 9.18 19.34 -20.87
N ILE A 147 8.25 18.47 -21.25
CA ILE A 147 8.47 17.59 -22.40
C ILE A 147 7.39 18.02 -23.38
N SER A 148 7.80 18.95 -24.25
CA SER A 148 7.12 19.27 -25.50
C SER A 148 6.98 18.00 -26.34
N CYS A 149 5.85 17.89 -27.03
CA CYS A 149 5.67 16.97 -28.15
C CYS A 149 6.74 17.21 -29.22
#